data_AF-D5CPE5-F1
#
_entry.id   AF-D5CPE5-F1
#
_cell.length_a   1.000
_cell.length_b   1.000
_cell.length_c   1.000
_cell.angle_alpha   90.00
_cell.angle_beta   90.00
_cell.angle_gamma   90.00
#
_symmetry.space_group_name_H-M   'P 1'
#
loop_
_entity.id
_entity.type
_entity.pdbx_description
1 polymer ?
#
loop_
_entity_poly.entity_id
_entity_poly.type
_entity_poly.pdbx_seq_one_letter_code
_entity_poly.pdbx_strand_id
1 'polypeptide(L)'
;MLIKAFSMIPAKSDADSQTIHSLRRWRVMEILTEKGTPSRHVYGHDITNDTARASTSIKEFDREAMTITTHSGRLYKLLGAPGHSRAGAIVWKEWCHKHHVISETDVTDEYFSVDKLFSNVNEEIYTGLRELVDSVFPLRCGNCGREYRNSAEFLAATQPVHANSSGLQQSRDNEGHMVVDLFRNCVCGSTLLESFGNRRDLGEDGVKRRMRFQDMVDKLVAMGYTEEIIRGELLKLMRGQPNDVINLARLANSEHR
;
A
#
# COMPACT_ATOMS: atom_id res chain seq x y z
N MET A 1 -8.96 -67.91 -23.19
CA MET A 1 -7.76 -67.07 -22.94
C MET A 1 -7.67 -66.08 -24.08
N LEU A 2 -7.66 -64.76 -23.94
CA LEU A 2 -7.67 -63.85 -22.80
C LEU A 2 -8.24 -62.52 -23.34
N ILE A 3 -9.32 -62.04 -22.71
CA ILE A 3 -9.89 -60.71 -22.92
C ILE A 3 -8.86 -59.71 -22.36
N LYS A 4 -8.25 -58.87 -23.21
CA LYS A 4 -7.51 -57.70 -22.71
C LYS A 4 -8.48 -56.53 -22.61
N ALA A 5 -8.86 -56.25 -21.37
CA ALA A 5 -9.62 -55.09 -20.97
C ALA A 5 -8.93 -53.81 -21.44
N PHE A 6 -9.61 -53.03 -22.28
CA PHE A 6 -9.42 -51.59 -22.32
C PHE A 6 -9.89 -51.07 -20.95
N SER A 7 -8.94 -50.75 -20.08
CA SER A 7 -9.22 -50.01 -18.87
C SER A 7 -9.72 -48.63 -19.30
N MET A 8 -11.04 -48.45 -19.22
CA MET A 8 -11.67 -47.15 -19.13
C MET A 8 -11.04 -46.45 -17.93
N ILE A 9 -10.14 -45.49 -18.20
CA ILE A 9 -9.82 -44.46 -17.23
C ILE A 9 -11.16 -43.77 -16.95
N PRO A 10 -11.70 -43.80 -15.71
CA PRO A 10 -12.88 -43.01 -15.42
C PRO A 10 -12.51 -41.56 -15.69
N ALA A 11 -13.29 -40.92 -16.58
CA ALA A 11 -13.25 -39.48 -16.78
C ALA A 11 -13.19 -38.83 -15.40
N LYS A 12 -12.11 -38.07 -15.14
CA LYS A 12 -12.05 -37.20 -13.96
C LYS A 12 -13.35 -36.40 -13.99
N SER A 13 -14.21 -36.70 -13.03
CA SER A 13 -15.42 -35.93 -12.76
C SER A 13 -15.02 -34.47 -12.76
N ASP A 14 -15.71 -33.68 -13.58
CA ASP A 14 -15.64 -32.23 -13.61
C ASP A 14 -15.82 -31.74 -12.17
N ALA A 15 -14.70 -31.48 -11.51
CA ALA A 15 -14.67 -30.77 -10.25
C ALA A 15 -15.10 -29.35 -10.58
N ASP A 16 -16.35 -29.05 -10.24
CA ASP A 16 -16.96 -27.73 -10.22
C ASP A 16 -15.89 -26.67 -9.98
N SER A 17 -15.47 -25.97 -11.05
CA SER A 17 -14.34 -25.05 -10.99
C SER A 17 -14.82 -23.80 -10.26
N GLN A 18 -14.91 -23.88 -8.93
CA GLN A 18 -15.27 -22.77 -8.09
C GLN A 18 -14.23 -21.68 -8.32
N THR A 19 -14.59 -20.70 -9.15
CA THR A 19 -13.65 -19.70 -9.64
C THR A 19 -13.20 -18.86 -8.45
N ILE A 20 -11.93 -19.01 -8.07
CA ILE A 20 -11.32 -18.27 -6.96
C ILE A 20 -10.85 -16.93 -7.48
N HIS A 21 -11.41 -15.85 -6.95
CA HIS A 21 -11.00 -14.49 -7.30
C HIS A 21 -9.92 -14.01 -6.35
N SER A 22 -8.77 -13.59 -6.88
CA SER A 22 -7.70 -13.04 -6.06
C SER A 22 -7.84 -11.52 -5.97
N LEU A 23 -8.14 -10.99 -4.79
CA LEU A 23 -8.34 -9.56 -4.55
C LEU A 23 -7.11 -8.95 -3.87
N ARG A 24 -6.53 -7.91 -4.47
CA ARG A 24 -5.52 -7.04 -3.83
C ARG A 24 -6.11 -5.66 -3.54
N ARG A 25 -5.47 -4.92 -2.64
CA ARG A 25 -5.92 -3.57 -2.23
C ARG A 25 -7.42 -3.60 -1.92
N TRP A 26 -7.76 -4.53 -1.03
CA TRP A 26 -9.12 -4.87 -0.70
C TRP A 26 -9.56 -4.07 0.54
N ARG A 27 -10.87 -3.87 0.67
CA ARG A 27 -11.53 -3.22 1.81
C ARG A 27 -12.82 -3.96 2.14
N VAL A 28 -13.17 -3.97 3.41
CA VAL A 28 -14.45 -4.52 3.89
C VAL A 28 -15.35 -3.39 4.35
N MET A 29 -16.53 -3.32 3.77
CA MET A 29 -17.52 -2.29 4.03
C MET A 29 -18.75 -2.91 4.65
N GLU A 30 -19.22 -2.35 5.75
CA GLU A 30 -20.55 -2.60 6.28
C GLU A 30 -21.51 -1.61 5.64
N ILE A 31 -22.65 -2.11 5.16
CA ILE A 31 -23.68 -1.31 4.51
C ILE A 31 -25.03 -1.54 5.17
N LEU A 32 -25.87 -0.50 5.12
CA LEU A 32 -27.28 -0.58 5.44
C LEU A 32 -28.09 -0.27 4.17
N THR A 33 -29.18 -1.00 3.98
CA THR A 33 -30.18 -0.72 2.93
C THR A 33 -31.51 -0.40 3.58
N GLU A 34 -32.51 0.00 2.79
CA GLU A 34 -33.88 0.23 3.27
C GLU A 34 -34.50 -0.98 4.00
N LYS A 35 -33.99 -2.20 3.76
CA LYS A 35 -34.41 -3.42 4.45
C LYS A 35 -33.99 -3.47 5.93
N GLY A 36 -33.11 -2.57 6.36
CA GLY A 36 -32.74 -2.37 7.77
C GLY A 36 -31.77 -3.39 8.37
N THR A 37 -31.42 -4.47 7.68
CA THR A 37 -30.40 -5.41 8.15
C THR A 37 -29.01 -5.03 7.61
N PRO A 38 -28.01 -4.80 8.48
CA PRO A 38 -26.63 -4.56 8.05
C PRO A 38 -26.04 -5.78 7.35
N SER A 39 -25.20 -5.55 6.34
CA SER A 39 -24.41 -6.61 5.69
C SER A 39 -23.02 -6.13 5.35
N ARG A 40 -22.04 -7.05 5.35
CA ARG A 40 -20.63 -6.74 5.09
C ARG A 40 -20.19 -7.28 3.75
N HIS A 41 -19.40 -6.50 3.02
CA HIS A 41 -19.01 -6.77 1.64
C HIS A 41 -17.54 -6.45 1.45
N VAL A 42 -16.85 -7.19 0.58
CA VAL A 42 -15.47 -6.89 0.19
C VAL A 42 -15.44 -6.29 -1.21
N TYR A 43 -14.62 -5.26 -1.40
CA TYR A 43 -14.28 -4.77 -2.73
C TYR A 43 -12.78 -4.62 -2.89
N GLY A 44 -12.30 -4.61 -4.13
CA GLY A 44 -10.88 -4.47 -4.42
C GLY A 44 -10.57 -4.63 -5.91
N HIS A 45 -9.29 -4.87 -6.20
CA HIS A 45 -8.83 -5.21 -7.54
C HIS A 45 -8.68 -6.73 -7.68
N ASP A 46 -9.53 -7.33 -8.51
CA ASP A 46 -9.50 -8.73 -8.92
C ASP A 46 -8.37 -8.93 -9.93
N ILE A 47 -7.25 -9.48 -9.46
CA ILE A 47 -6.09 -9.76 -10.33
C ILE A 47 -6.33 -10.96 -11.24
N THR A 48 -7.28 -11.85 -10.91
CA THR A 48 -7.56 -13.03 -11.73
C THR A 48 -8.11 -12.59 -13.10
N ASN A 49 -8.93 -11.54 -13.10
CA ASN A 49 -9.57 -11.02 -14.30
C ASN A 49 -9.12 -9.59 -14.67
N ASP A 50 -8.14 -9.05 -13.95
CA ASP A 50 -7.67 -7.65 -14.06
C ASP A 50 -8.80 -6.61 -14.06
N THR A 51 -9.73 -6.74 -13.12
CA THR A 51 -10.91 -5.87 -13.00
C THR A 51 -11.11 -5.37 -11.58
N ALA A 52 -11.85 -4.26 -11.42
CA ALA A 52 -12.36 -3.87 -10.11
C ALA A 52 -13.64 -4.66 -9.79
N ARG A 53 -13.82 -5.03 -8.51
CA ARG A 53 -14.92 -5.90 -8.09
C ARG A 53 -15.42 -5.54 -6.70
N ALA A 54 -16.73 -5.63 -6.52
CA ALA A 54 -17.42 -5.67 -5.23
C ALA A 54 -18.14 -7.02 -5.06
N SER A 55 -18.16 -7.56 -3.85
CA SER A 55 -18.73 -8.87 -3.55
C SER A 55 -20.19 -8.79 -3.11
N THR A 56 -20.87 -9.94 -3.12
CA THR A 56 -22.07 -10.15 -2.29
C THR A 56 -21.70 -10.24 -0.81
N SER A 57 -22.69 -10.35 0.07
CA SER A 57 -22.47 -10.34 1.51
C SER A 57 -21.50 -11.45 1.93
N ILE A 58 -20.55 -11.08 2.78
CA ILE A 58 -19.58 -11.98 3.40
C ILE A 58 -20.32 -12.93 4.31
N LYS A 59 -20.10 -14.23 4.12
CA LYS A 59 -20.58 -15.30 4.99
C LYS A 59 -19.51 -15.67 6.02
N GLU A 60 -18.26 -15.78 5.58
CA GLU A 60 -17.14 -16.23 6.39
C GLU A 60 -15.84 -15.54 5.96
N PHE A 61 -14.98 -15.30 6.93
CA PHE A 61 -13.63 -14.78 6.73
C PHE A 61 -12.64 -15.68 7.46
N ASP A 62 -11.78 -16.36 6.71
CA ASP A 62 -10.66 -17.12 7.26
C ASP A 62 -9.44 -16.20 7.32
N ARG A 63 -9.09 -15.77 8.53
CA ARG A 63 -7.95 -14.89 8.79
C ARG A 63 -6.61 -15.58 8.57
N GLU A 64 -6.54 -16.89 8.72
CA GLU A 64 -5.29 -17.64 8.54
C GLU A 64 -4.99 -17.84 7.06
N ALA A 65 -5.99 -18.30 6.31
CA ALA A 65 -5.86 -18.50 4.87
C ALA A 65 -5.94 -17.18 4.07
N MET A 66 -6.35 -16.09 4.73
CA MET A 66 -6.70 -14.81 4.11
C MET A 66 -7.71 -15.03 2.98
N THR A 67 -8.84 -15.66 3.31
CA THR A 67 -9.92 -15.93 2.36
C THR A 67 -11.28 -15.44 2.85
N ILE A 68 -12.15 -15.12 1.89
CA ILE A 68 -13.55 -14.75 2.13
C ILE A 68 -14.45 -15.68 1.34
N THR A 69 -15.46 -16.23 2.00
CA THR A 69 -16.58 -16.89 1.35
C THR A 69 -17.81 -16.00 1.46
N THR A 70 -18.51 -15.77 0.35
CA THR A 70 -19.76 -14.99 0.36
C THR A 70 -21.00 -15.87 0.41
N HIS A 71 -22.14 -15.28 0.76
CA HIS A 71 -23.44 -15.97 0.75
C HIS A 71 -23.84 -16.49 -0.64
N SER A 72 -23.30 -15.91 -1.72
CA SER A 72 -23.51 -16.44 -3.07
C SER A 72 -22.59 -17.63 -3.41
N GLY A 73 -21.80 -18.13 -2.47
CA GLY A 73 -20.86 -19.23 -2.67
C GLY A 73 -19.57 -18.85 -3.39
N ARG A 74 -19.27 -17.55 -3.55
CA ARG A 74 -18.01 -17.11 -4.20
C ARG A 74 -16.88 -17.13 -3.17
N LEU A 75 -15.73 -17.62 -3.60
CA LEU A 75 -14.50 -17.64 -2.81
C LEU A 75 -13.54 -16.56 -3.32
N TYR A 76 -13.00 -15.79 -2.38
CA TYR A 76 -12.02 -14.75 -2.63
C TYR A 76 -10.76 -15.04 -1.84
N LYS A 77 -9.60 -14.99 -2.51
CA LYS A 77 -8.29 -15.00 -1.86
C LYS A 77 -7.81 -13.55 -1.72
N LEU A 78 -7.51 -13.13 -0.51
CA LEU A 78 -7.06 -11.76 -0.22
C LEU A 78 -5.54 -11.71 -0.27
N LEU A 79 -5.02 -10.80 -1.08
CA LEU A 79 -3.59 -10.63 -1.30
C LEU A 79 -3.10 -9.33 -0.69
N GLY A 80 -2.08 -9.46 0.16
CA GLY A 80 -1.47 -8.33 0.86
C GLY A 80 -2.35 -7.72 1.94
N ALA A 81 -1.83 -6.67 2.57
CA ALA A 81 -2.59 -5.85 3.51
C ALA A 81 -3.78 -5.16 2.81
N PRO A 82 -4.86 -4.84 3.54
CA PRO A 82 -5.93 -4.02 3.03
C PRO A 82 -5.40 -2.68 2.50
N GLY A 83 -6.07 -2.12 1.51
CA GLY A 83 -5.60 -0.89 0.88
C GLY A 83 -6.59 -0.33 -0.12
N HIS A 84 -6.37 0.92 -0.52
CA HIS A 84 -7.30 1.61 -1.42
C HIS A 84 -7.01 1.28 -2.88
N SER A 85 -7.98 0.68 -3.57
CA SER A 85 -7.97 0.51 -5.03
C SER A 85 -8.76 1.64 -5.68
N ARG A 86 -8.12 2.49 -6.50
CA ARG A 86 -8.83 3.60 -7.20
C ARG A 86 -9.99 3.08 -8.06
N ALA A 87 -9.73 2.04 -8.86
CA ALA A 87 -10.77 1.40 -9.67
C ALA A 87 -11.80 0.67 -8.79
N GLY A 88 -11.36 0.02 -7.70
CA GLY A 88 -12.24 -0.62 -6.74
C GLY A 88 -13.22 0.35 -6.08
N ALA A 89 -12.75 1.54 -5.68
CA ALA A 89 -13.58 2.57 -5.07
C ALA A 89 -14.62 3.14 -6.03
N ILE A 90 -14.30 3.24 -7.33
CA ILE A 90 -15.29 3.64 -8.37
C ILE A 90 -16.38 2.56 -8.47
N VAL A 91 -16.00 1.30 -8.64
CA VAL A 91 -16.95 0.17 -8.71
C VAL A 91 -17.77 0.04 -7.43
N TRP A 92 -17.18 0.31 -6.27
CA TRP A 92 -17.89 0.29 -5.00
C TRP A 92 -19.00 1.36 -4.96
N LYS A 93 -18.72 2.59 -5.39
CA LYS A 93 -19.73 3.66 -5.47
C LYS A 93 -20.88 3.30 -6.40
N GLU A 94 -20.56 2.76 -7.58
CA GLU A 94 -21.57 2.29 -8.55
C GLU A 94 -22.41 1.14 -7.96
N TRP A 95 -21.76 0.21 -7.25
CA TRP A 95 -22.42 -0.89 -6.57
C TRP A 95 -23.38 -0.38 -5.48
N CYS A 96 -22.95 0.57 -4.63
CA CYS A 96 -23.79 1.17 -3.60
C CYS A 96 -25.04 1.84 -4.19
N HIS A 97 -24.89 2.59 -5.29
CA HIS A 97 -26.02 3.20 -5.98
C HIS A 97 -27.02 2.16 -6.49
N LYS A 98 -26.52 1.11 -7.16
CA LYS A 98 -27.33 0.01 -7.69
C LYS A 98 -28.08 -0.76 -6.60
N HIS A 99 -27.49 -0.89 -5.41
CA HIS A 99 -28.03 -1.67 -4.31
C HIS A 99 -28.81 -0.82 -3.28
N HIS A 100 -29.07 0.45 -3.57
CA HIS A 100 -29.82 1.37 -2.70
C HIS A 100 -29.24 1.42 -1.28
N VAL A 101 -27.91 1.51 -1.19
CA VAL A 101 -27.21 1.66 0.08
C VAL A 101 -27.53 3.04 0.66
N ILE A 102 -28.04 3.06 1.90
CA ILE A 102 -28.40 4.28 2.61
C ILE A 102 -27.26 4.78 3.50
N SER A 103 -26.39 3.87 3.96
CA SER A 103 -25.17 4.20 4.70
C SER A 103 -24.11 3.14 4.48
N GLU A 104 -22.85 3.57 4.45
CA GLU A 104 -21.68 2.69 4.40
C GLU A 104 -20.68 3.08 5.49
N THR A 105 -20.02 2.09 6.07
CA THR A 105 -18.95 2.27 7.05
C THR A 105 -17.81 1.33 6.70
N ASP A 106 -16.59 1.86 6.67
CA ASP A 106 -15.42 1.03 6.47
C ASP A 106 -15.07 0.30 7.76
N VAL A 107 -15.21 -1.03 7.74
CA VAL A 107 -14.97 -1.91 8.88
C VAL A 107 -13.74 -2.79 8.65
N THR A 108 -12.87 -2.41 7.70
CA THR A 108 -11.68 -3.19 7.32
C THR A 108 -10.80 -3.55 8.52
N ASP A 109 -10.64 -2.63 9.47
CA ASP A 109 -9.84 -2.82 10.69
C ASP A 109 -10.44 -3.81 11.71
N GLU A 110 -11.70 -4.24 11.52
CA GLU A 110 -12.28 -5.35 12.28
C GLU A 110 -11.80 -6.71 11.76
N TYR A 111 -11.48 -6.80 10.47
CA TYR A 111 -11.06 -8.02 9.79
C TYR A 111 -9.53 -8.16 9.77
N PHE A 112 -8.85 -7.05 9.47
CA PHE A 112 -7.41 -7.00 9.43
C PHE A 112 -6.96 -5.57 9.70
N SER A 113 -6.54 -5.31 10.93
CA SER A 113 -5.89 -4.05 11.28
C SER A 113 -4.40 -4.25 11.43
N VAL A 114 -3.65 -3.52 10.62
CA VAL A 114 -2.19 -3.38 10.82
C VAL A 114 -1.92 -2.65 12.12
N ASP A 115 -2.82 -1.77 12.56
CA ASP A 115 -2.63 -0.92 13.75
C ASP A 115 -2.93 -1.70 15.03
N LYS A 116 -3.96 -2.56 15.08
CA LYS A 116 -4.17 -3.49 16.21
C LYS A 116 -3.15 -4.63 16.26
N LEU A 117 -2.40 -4.86 15.19
CA LEU A 117 -1.20 -5.70 15.24
C LEU A 117 -0.06 -5.00 16.01
N PHE A 118 -0.08 -3.66 16.14
CA PHE A 118 1.08 -2.86 16.61
C PHE A 118 0.72 -1.61 17.44
N SER A 119 -0.41 -1.59 18.14
CA SER A 119 -1.03 -0.35 18.65
C SER A 119 -0.24 0.36 19.75
N ASN A 120 0.38 1.49 19.40
CA ASN A 120 0.41 2.76 20.14
C ASN A 120 0.98 3.87 19.22
N VAL A 121 0.39 5.08 19.22
CA VAL A 121 0.97 6.45 18.98
C VAL A 121 -0.02 7.39 18.26
N ASN A 122 -0.04 8.66 18.72
CA ASN A 122 -1.15 9.61 18.92
C ASN A 122 -1.08 10.89 18.02
N GLU A 123 -2.14 11.71 18.07
CA GLU A 123 -2.50 12.91 17.25
C GLU A 123 -1.46 14.04 17.07
N GLU A 124 -0.35 14.07 17.80
CA GLU A 124 0.65 15.15 17.72
C GLU A 124 1.36 15.24 16.35
N ILE A 125 1.36 14.12 15.60
CA ILE A 125 2.06 13.99 14.32
C ILE A 125 1.42 14.86 13.23
N TYR A 126 0.10 15.01 13.25
CA TYR A 126 -0.64 15.69 12.17
C TYR A 126 -0.41 17.22 12.17
N THR A 127 -0.07 17.80 13.31
CA THR A 127 0.16 19.26 13.45
C THR A 127 1.52 19.66 12.91
N GLY A 128 2.56 18.84 13.10
CA GLY A 128 3.93 19.17 12.64
C GLY A 128 4.14 19.10 11.12
N LEU A 129 3.28 18.41 10.38
CA LEU A 129 3.45 18.19 8.94
C LEU A 129 3.10 19.38 8.05
N ARG A 130 2.26 20.30 8.54
CA ARG A 130 1.82 21.46 7.77
C ARG A 130 2.85 22.60 7.81
N GLU A 131 3.72 22.64 8.82
CA GLU A 131 4.73 23.70 9.00
C GLU A 131 5.98 23.51 8.13
N LEU A 132 6.28 22.28 7.69
CA LEU A 132 7.52 21.95 6.98
C LEU A 132 7.52 22.29 5.48
N VAL A 133 6.37 22.27 4.80
CA VAL A 133 6.28 22.43 3.33
C VAL A 133 6.26 23.89 2.88
N ASP A 134 5.75 24.81 3.72
CA ASP A 134 5.58 26.23 3.38
C ASP A 134 6.76 27.11 3.82
N SER A 135 7.80 26.54 4.43
CA SER A 135 8.86 27.31 5.11
C SER A 135 10.01 27.81 4.22
N VAL A 136 10.11 27.38 2.95
CA VAL A 136 11.30 27.65 2.09
C VAL A 136 11.03 28.59 0.90
N PHE A 137 9.78 28.99 0.68
CA PHE A 137 9.41 29.93 -0.38
C PHE A 137 8.76 31.21 0.20
N PRO A 138 9.02 32.39 -0.38
CA PRO A 138 9.69 32.64 -1.66
C PRO A 138 11.23 32.53 -1.60
N LEU A 139 11.82 31.88 -2.60
CA LEU A 139 13.27 31.77 -2.76
C LEU A 139 13.79 32.95 -3.57
N ARG A 140 14.79 33.68 -3.06
CA ARG A 140 15.35 34.88 -3.72
C ARG A 140 16.79 34.65 -4.17
N CYS A 141 17.11 34.99 -5.42
CA CYS A 141 18.49 35.01 -5.90
C CYS A 141 19.29 36.14 -5.24
N GLY A 142 20.36 35.80 -4.52
CA GLY A 142 21.22 36.78 -3.84
C GLY A 142 21.99 37.72 -4.78
N ASN A 143 22.09 37.41 -6.07
CA ASN A 143 22.81 38.24 -7.05
C ASN A 143 21.88 39.23 -7.80
N CYS A 144 20.82 38.74 -8.43
CA CYS A 144 19.92 39.60 -9.23
C CYS A 144 18.62 39.98 -8.51
N GLY A 145 18.38 39.45 -7.31
CA GLY A 145 17.21 39.75 -6.50
C GLY A 145 15.91 39.13 -6.98
N ARG A 146 15.91 38.31 -8.05
CA ARG A 146 14.72 37.63 -8.57
C ARG A 146 14.15 36.66 -7.53
N GLU A 147 12.83 36.70 -7.34
CA GLU A 147 12.10 35.78 -6.46
C GLU A 147 11.37 34.69 -7.24
N TYR A 148 11.32 33.52 -6.64
CA TYR A 148 10.56 32.36 -7.07
C TYR A 148 9.57 32.00 -5.97
N ARG A 149 8.27 32.00 -6.26
CA ARG A 149 7.23 31.89 -5.23
C ARG A 149 6.92 30.46 -4.83
N ASN A 150 7.28 29.50 -5.67
CA ASN A 150 7.11 28.08 -5.43
C ASN A 150 8.09 27.25 -6.26
N SER A 151 8.16 25.96 -5.97
CA SER A 151 9.08 25.01 -6.60
C SER A 151 8.85 24.84 -8.11
N ALA A 152 7.61 24.94 -8.60
CA ALA A 152 7.30 24.82 -10.02
C ALA A 152 7.86 26.01 -10.82
N GLU A 153 7.68 27.23 -10.31
CA GLU A 153 8.23 28.46 -10.90
C GLU A 153 9.77 28.42 -10.92
N PHE A 154 10.40 27.99 -9.84
CA PHE A 154 11.85 27.84 -9.74
C PHE A 154 12.43 26.88 -10.78
N LEU A 155 11.86 25.67 -10.92
CA LEU A 155 12.37 24.64 -11.84
C LEU A 155 12.23 25.05 -13.31
N ALA A 156 11.11 25.69 -13.68
CA ALA A 156 10.86 26.13 -15.04
C ALA A 156 11.77 27.29 -15.48
N ALA A 157 12.15 28.17 -14.55
CA ALA A 157 12.87 29.41 -14.85
C ALA A 157 14.40 29.32 -14.66
N THR A 158 14.96 28.17 -14.32
CA THR A 158 16.40 27.99 -14.04
C THR A 158 16.99 26.87 -14.88
N GLN A 159 18.31 26.86 -15.08
CA GLN A 159 19.01 25.83 -15.87
C GLN A 159 19.95 24.98 -15.01
N PRO A 160 20.26 23.74 -15.38
CA PRO A 160 21.31 22.96 -14.70
C PRO A 160 22.68 23.65 -14.78
N VAL A 161 23.52 23.49 -13.75
CA VAL A 161 24.87 24.09 -13.73
C VAL A 161 25.78 23.52 -14.82
N HIS A 162 25.63 22.25 -15.16
CA HIS A 162 26.32 21.61 -16.28
C HIS A 162 25.32 20.88 -17.18
N ALA A 163 25.49 21.02 -18.50
CA ALA A 163 24.59 20.45 -19.52
C ALA A 163 24.43 18.91 -19.43
N ASN A 164 25.46 18.20 -18.93
CA ASN A 164 25.46 16.74 -18.78
C ASN A 164 25.23 16.27 -17.33
N SER A 165 24.81 17.15 -16.43
CA SER A 165 24.55 16.80 -15.03
C SER A 165 23.07 16.98 -14.70
N SER A 166 22.55 16.16 -13.79
CA SER A 166 21.21 16.33 -13.23
C SER A 166 21.08 17.58 -12.36
N GLY A 167 22.21 18.22 -12.00
CA GLY A 167 22.28 19.27 -10.98
C GLY A 167 22.07 18.75 -9.56
N LEU A 168 21.88 17.43 -9.37
CA LEU A 168 21.64 16.83 -8.07
C LEU A 168 22.95 16.36 -7.44
N GLN A 169 23.18 16.70 -6.18
CA GLN A 169 24.29 16.22 -5.38
C GLN A 169 23.78 15.77 -4.02
N GLN A 170 24.37 14.71 -3.47
CA GLN A 170 24.06 14.28 -2.12
C GLN A 170 25.01 14.98 -1.14
N SER A 171 24.46 15.54 -0.06
CA SER A 171 25.24 16.20 1.00
C SER A 171 24.65 15.88 2.38
N ARG A 172 25.27 16.41 3.43
CA ARG A 172 24.77 16.35 4.81
C ARG A 172 24.44 17.77 5.27
N ASP A 173 23.30 17.94 5.94
CA ASP A 173 22.98 19.21 6.62
C ASP A 173 23.85 19.41 7.88
N ASN A 174 23.65 20.54 8.55
CA ASN A 174 24.44 20.91 9.74
C ASN A 174 24.17 19.98 10.93
N GLU A 175 23.05 19.27 10.89
CA GLU A 175 22.58 18.27 11.85
C GLU A 175 23.04 16.85 11.47
N GLY A 176 23.72 16.69 10.33
CA GLY A 176 24.31 15.44 9.86
C GLY A 176 23.37 14.54 9.04
N HIS A 177 22.13 14.96 8.77
CA HIS A 177 21.17 14.23 7.96
C HIS A 177 21.50 14.32 6.47
N MET A 178 21.24 13.23 5.75
CA MET A 178 21.45 13.19 4.31
C MET A 178 20.37 14.00 3.57
N VAL A 179 20.78 15.00 2.82
CA VAL A 179 19.92 15.82 1.97
C VAL A 179 20.33 15.69 0.50
N VAL A 180 19.41 16.02 -0.41
CA VAL A 180 19.70 16.07 -1.84
C VAL A 180 19.69 17.53 -2.26
N ASP A 181 20.86 18.05 -2.55
CA ASP A 181 21.04 19.39 -3.08
C ASP A 181 20.75 19.40 -4.58
N LEU A 182 20.02 20.41 -5.01
CA LEU A 182 19.81 20.72 -6.42
C LEU A 182 20.45 22.07 -6.72
N PHE A 183 21.51 22.02 -7.51
CA PHE A 183 22.21 23.18 -8.03
C PHE A 183 21.63 23.59 -9.38
N ARG A 184 21.18 24.84 -9.49
CA ARG A 184 20.68 25.41 -10.75
C ARG A 184 21.16 26.84 -10.93
N ASN A 185 21.44 27.22 -12.17
CA ASN A 185 21.73 28.60 -12.52
C ASN A 185 20.43 29.39 -12.66
N CYS A 186 20.37 30.49 -11.93
CA CYS A 186 19.42 31.57 -12.18
C CYS A 186 19.57 32.08 -13.63
N VAL A 187 18.55 32.75 -14.16
CA VAL A 187 18.60 33.40 -15.48
C VAL A 187 19.74 34.41 -15.58
N CYS A 188 20.19 34.99 -14.46
CA CYS A 188 21.34 35.91 -14.42
C CYS A 188 22.70 35.19 -14.45
N GLY A 189 22.73 33.86 -14.44
CA GLY A 189 23.96 33.06 -14.46
C GLY A 189 24.51 32.67 -13.08
N SER A 190 23.95 33.16 -11.98
CA SER A 190 24.38 32.77 -10.63
C SER A 190 23.84 31.40 -10.21
N THR A 191 24.68 30.59 -9.56
CA THR A 191 24.27 29.31 -8.98
C THR A 191 23.38 29.51 -7.76
N LEU A 192 22.21 28.87 -7.79
CA LEU A 192 21.27 28.71 -6.69
C LEU A 192 21.38 27.28 -6.18
N LEU A 193 21.35 27.13 -4.86
CA LEU A 193 21.28 25.87 -4.17
C LEU A 193 19.89 25.76 -3.55
N GLU A 194 19.16 24.70 -3.89
CA GLU A 194 17.94 24.31 -3.22
C GLU A 194 18.13 22.90 -2.66
N SER A 195 17.94 22.72 -1.35
CA SER A 195 18.11 21.41 -0.71
C SER A 195 16.75 20.70 -0.64
N PHE A 196 16.58 19.70 -1.48
CA PHE A 196 15.39 18.86 -1.49
C PHE A 196 15.50 17.76 -0.43
N GLY A 197 14.48 17.70 0.42
CA GLY A 197 14.23 16.54 1.26
C GLY A 197 14.04 15.26 0.43
N ASN A 198 14.41 14.13 1.02
CA ASN A 198 14.46 12.79 0.44
C ASN A 198 13.19 12.35 -0.35
N ARG A 199 13.36 11.83 -1.59
CA ARG A 199 12.39 11.19 -2.54
C ARG A 199 11.36 10.20 -1.94
N ARG A 200 11.57 9.73 -0.71
CA ARG A 200 10.61 8.90 -0.01
C ARG A 200 9.31 9.71 0.16
N ASP A 201 8.15 9.05 0.18
CA ASP A 201 6.92 9.74 0.59
C ASP A 201 7.10 10.29 2.02
N LEU A 202 7.47 11.56 2.15
CA LEU A 202 7.74 12.20 3.44
C LEU A 202 6.44 12.65 4.13
N GLY A 203 5.30 12.49 3.45
CA GLY A 203 4.01 12.60 4.08
C GLY A 203 3.89 11.61 5.23
N GLU A 204 3.00 11.92 6.16
CA GLU A 204 2.75 11.12 7.35
C GLU A 204 2.58 9.64 7.04
N ASP A 205 1.75 9.36 6.04
CA ASP A 205 1.43 8.01 5.63
C ASP A 205 2.65 7.29 5.05
N GLY A 206 3.54 8.00 4.37
CA GLY A 206 4.78 7.44 3.86
C GLY A 206 5.79 7.14 4.95
N VAL A 207 5.95 8.05 5.92
CA VAL A 207 6.83 7.86 7.09
C VAL A 207 6.29 6.72 7.96
N LYS A 208 4.99 6.73 8.29
CA LYS A 208 4.30 5.67 9.02
C LYS A 208 4.47 4.32 8.33
N ARG A 209 4.27 4.24 7.01
CA ARG A 209 4.48 2.99 6.26
C ARG A 209 5.92 2.49 6.35
N ARG A 210 6.92 3.37 6.32
CA ARG A 210 8.34 2.97 6.42
C ARG A 210 8.76 2.59 7.82
N MET A 211 8.32 3.33 8.84
CA MET A 211 8.56 2.97 10.24
C MET A 211 7.92 1.62 10.56
N ARG A 212 6.68 1.40 10.11
CA ARG A 212 6.00 0.10 10.22
C ARG A 212 6.75 -1.00 9.49
N PHE A 213 7.23 -0.71 8.27
CA PHE A 213 8.04 -1.67 7.52
C PHE A 213 9.31 -2.05 8.27
N GLN A 214 10.03 -1.08 8.85
CA GLN A 214 11.27 -1.35 9.58
C GLN A 214 11.02 -2.04 10.92
N ASP A 215 9.99 -1.66 11.69
CA ASP A 215 9.61 -2.34 12.93
C ASP A 215 9.27 -3.83 12.70
N MET A 216 8.58 -4.14 11.60
CA MET A 216 8.34 -5.54 11.21
C MET A 216 9.63 -6.29 10.85
N VAL A 217 10.59 -5.61 10.21
CA VAL A 217 11.91 -6.19 9.92
C VAL A 217 12.62 -6.52 11.22
N ASP A 218 12.70 -5.55 12.13
CA ASP A 218 13.48 -5.68 13.37
C ASP A 218 12.91 -6.79 14.28
N LYS A 219 11.58 -6.90 14.38
CA LYS A 219 10.91 -7.96 15.16
C LYS A 219 11.20 -9.36 14.62
N LEU A 220 11.14 -9.55 13.31
CA LEU A 220 11.36 -10.86 12.69
C LEU A 220 12.86 -11.22 12.65
N VAL A 221 13.74 -10.22 12.57
CA VAL A 221 15.20 -10.42 12.73
C VAL A 221 15.53 -10.85 14.16
N ALA A 222 14.92 -10.22 15.16
CA ALA A 222 15.09 -10.61 16.56
C ALA A 222 14.63 -12.05 16.85
N MET A 223 13.75 -12.60 16.01
CA MET A 223 13.27 -13.98 16.06
C MET A 223 14.14 -14.98 15.30
N GLY A 224 15.31 -14.56 14.79
CA GLY A 224 16.32 -15.45 14.21
C GLY A 224 16.35 -15.53 12.68
N TYR A 225 15.52 -14.75 11.99
CA TYR A 225 15.56 -14.67 10.52
C TYR A 225 16.59 -13.66 10.03
N THR A 226 17.13 -13.89 8.83
CA THR A 226 18.01 -12.90 8.21
C THR A 226 17.20 -11.73 7.67
N GLU A 227 17.73 -10.51 7.83
CA GLU A 227 17.07 -9.29 7.36
C GLU A 227 16.72 -9.37 5.86
N GLU A 228 17.57 -9.99 5.04
CA GLU A 228 17.34 -10.15 3.61
C GLU A 228 16.04 -10.93 3.29
N ILE A 229 15.82 -12.07 3.98
CA ILE A 229 14.62 -12.89 3.79
C ILE A 229 13.38 -12.11 4.23
N ILE A 230 13.44 -11.47 5.40
CA ILE A 230 12.30 -10.74 5.96
C ILE A 230 11.91 -9.54 5.11
N ARG A 231 12.89 -8.73 4.68
CA ARG A 231 12.62 -7.59 3.78
C ARG A 231 12.03 -8.08 2.47
N GLY A 232 12.53 -9.18 1.92
CA GLY A 232 12.01 -9.80 0.72
C GLY A 232 10.53 -10.17 0.85
N GLU A 233 10.17 -10.91 1.90
CA GLU A 233 8.80 -11.36 2.14
C GLU A 233 7.84 -10.22 2.50
N LEU A 234 8.28 -9.24 3.31
CA LEU A 234 7.48 -8.05 3.61
C LEU A 234 7.24 -7.18 2.37
N LEU A 235 8.22 -7.06 1.46
CA LEU A 235 8.01 -6.36 0.19
C LEU A 235 7.02 -7.10 -0.70
N LYS A 236 7.07 -8.43 -0.76
CA LYS A 236 6.07 -9.24 -1.48
C LYS A 236 4.68 -9.01 -0.91
N LEU A 237 4.53 -9.03 0.42
CA LEU A 237 3.27 -8.73 1.12
C LEU A 237 2.73 -7.35 0.75
N MET A 238 3.56 -6.31 0.83
CA MET A 238 3.19 -4.93 0.51
C MET A 238 2.82 -4.73 -0.96
N ARG A 239 3.37 -5.55 -1.86
CA ARG A 239 3.08 -5.53 -3.30
C ARG A 239 1.86 -6.40 -3.67
N GLY A 240 1.26 -7.09 -2.70
CA GLY A 240 0.17 -8.05 -2.94
C GLY A 240 0.64 -9.28 -3.73
N GLN A 241 1.92 -9.64 -3.61
CA GLN A 241 2.49 -10.84 -4.19
C GLN A 241 2.37 -12.01 -3.19
N PRO A 242 2.39 -13.27 -3.66
CA PRO A 242 2.53 -14.43 -2.78
C PRO A 242 3.75 -14.26 -1.86
N ASN A 243 3.56 -14.50 -0.56
CA ASN A 243 4.56 -14.26 0.48
C ASN A 243 4.37 -15.23 1.64
N ASP A 244 5.39 -15.36 2.49
CA ASP A 244 5.43 -16.31 3.61
C ASP A 244 5.47 -15.63 4.99
N VAL A 245 5.22 -14.32 5.06
CA VAL A 245 5.37 -13.49 6.28
C VAL A 245 4.58 -14.07 7.47
N ILE A 246 3.37 -14.61 7.23
CA ILE A 246 2.52 -15.19 8.27
C ILE A 246 3.13 -16.48 8.85
N ASN A 247 3.70 -17.34 8.01
CA ASN A 247 4.30 -18.59 8.48
C ASN A 247 5.63 -18.32 9.20
N LEU A 248 6.44 -17.38 8.70
CA LEU A 248 7.67 -16.94 9.38
C LEU A 248 7.36 -16.37 10.77
N ALA A 249 6.35 -15.52 10.90
CA ALA A 249 5.93 -14.99 12.19
C ALA A 249 5.41 -16.08 13.16
N ARG A 250 4.89 -17.20 12.65
CA ARG A 250 4.39 -18.33 13.47
C ARG A 250 5.52 -19.24 13.94
N LEU A 251 6.43 -19.63 13.06
CA LEU A 251 7.57 -20.50 13.39
C LEU A 251 8.45 -19.86 14.47
N ALA A 252 8.69 -18.56 14.37
CA ALA A 252 9.34 -17.76 15.40
C ALA A 252 8.69 -17.88 16.79
N ASN A 253 7.35 -17.90 16.85
CA ASN A 253 6.60 -17.98 18.10
C ASN A 253 6.54 -19.41 18.66
N SER A 254 6.76 -20.45 17.84
CA SER A 254 6.79 -21.85 18.29
C SER A 254 8.14 -22.30 18.85
N GLU A 255 9.26 -21.68 18.44
CA GLU A 255 10.60 -22.00 18.97
C GLU A 255 10.90 -21.33 20.32
N HIS A 256 10.04 -20.42 20.78
CA HIS A 256 10.15 -19.72 22.06
C HIS A 256 9.18 -20.26 23.14
N ARG A 257 8.62 -21.47 22.94
CA ARG A 257 7.85 -22.23 23.93
C ARG A 257 8.57 -23.52 24.28
#